data_AF-A0A4Q8ARL3-F1
#
_entry.id   AF-A0A4Q8ARL3-F1
#
_cell.length_a   1.000
_cell.length_b   1.000
_cell.length_c   1.000
_cell.angle_alpha   90.00
_cell.angle_beta   90.00
_cell.angle_gamma   90.00
#
_symmetry.space_group_name_H-M   'P 1'
#
loop_
_entity.id
_entity.type
_entity.pdbx_description
1 polymer ?
#
loop_
_entity_poly.entity_id
_entity_poly.type
_entity_poly.pdbx_seq_one_letter_code
_entity_poly.pdbx_strand_id
1 'polypeptide(L)'
;MAFRDIEDRLRILESKNSAQALDLIALQGALSAATARGVPTGVVQEFAGTAAPAGWLLCQGQAVSRTTYAALFAAIGTAHGAGNGSSTFNVPDRRGRVGVGLDTAQTEFNTLGKTGGSKSHALTPAEGPVHSHSPAAIVDATILKWGAGSASGTGNAYLSSTGTGSNVTKTGDAGGGAAHNNLQPYVTENFIIRT
;
A
#
# COMPACT_ATOMS: atom_id res chain seq x y z
N MET A 1 -11.02 -79.45 11.52
CA MET A 1 -11.80 -78.26 11.93
C MET A 1 -10.92 -77.07 12.33
N ALA A 2 -9.72 -77.29 12.90
CA ALA A 2 -8.82 -76.23 13.37
C ALA A 2 -8.15 -75.34 12.28
N PHE A 3 -7.89 -75.86 11.07
CA PHE A 3 -7.26 -75.08 10.00
C PHE A 3 -8.13 -73.93 9.46
N ARG A 4 -9.47 -74.10 9.48
CA ARG A 4 -10.40 -73.02 9.09
C ARG A 4 -10.41 -71.87 10.10
N ASP A 5 -10.26 -72.18 11.39
CA ASP A 5 -10.21 -71.16 12.45
C ASP A 5 -8.96 -70.28 12.36
N ILE A 6 -7.83 -70.85 11.94
CA ILE A 6 -6.56 -70.10 11.78
C ILE A 6 -6.63 -69.14 10.59
N GLU A 7 -7.16 -69.59 9.46
CA GLU A 7 -7.34 -68.75 8.26
C GLU A 7 -8.33 -67.61 8.50
N ASP A 8 -9.42 -67.87 9.23
CA ASP A 8 -10.38 -66.83 9.59
C ASP A 8 -9.78 -65.81 10.57
N ARG A 9 -8.95 -66.26 11.52
CA ARG A 9 -8.21 -65.36 12.42
C ARG A 9 -7.18 -64.51 11.68
N LEU A 10 -6.49 -65.07 10.68
CA LEU A 10 -5.51 -64.33 9.88
C LEU A 10 -6.18 -63.24 9.04
N ARG A 11 -7.30 -63.56 8.38
CA ARG A 11 -8.10 -62.56 7.63
C ARG A 11 -8.61 -61.42 8.49
N ILE A 12 -9.03 -61.72 9.72
CA ILE A 12 -9.47 -60.70 10.70
C ILE A 12 -8.30 -59.79 11.11
N LEU A 13 -7.08 -60.32 11.22
CA LEU A 13 -5.90 -59.53 11.55
C LEU A 13 -5.49 -58.63 10.38
N GLU A 14 -5.50 -59.15 9.15
CA GLU A 14 -5.20 -58.38 7.94
C GLU A 14 -6.24 -57.26 7.70
N SER A 15 -7.52 -57.51 7.97
CA SER A 15 -8.58 -56.49 7.87
C SER A 15 -8.46 -55.40 8.95
N LYS A 16 -7.99 -55.76 10.16
CA LYS A 16 -7.76 -54.80 11.25
C LYS A 16 -6.54 -53.92 10.96
N ASN A 17 -5.46 -54.49 10.43
CA ASN A 17 -4.23 -53.76 10.14
C ASN A 17 -4.42 -52.74 9.00
N SER A 18 -5.25 -53.08 8.00
CA SER A 18 -5.63 -52.17 6.91
C SER A 18 -6.59 -51.05 7.38
N ALA A 19 -7.48 -51.33 8.33
CA ALA A 19 -8.32 -50.29 8.94
C ALA A 19 -7.53 -49.29 9.81
N GLN A 20 -6.48 -49.73 10.51
CA GLN A 20 -5.62 -48.85 11.31
C GLN A 20 -4.64 -48.02 10.47
N ALA A 21 -4.22 -48.50 9.28
CA ALA A 21 -3.36 -47.75 8.36
C ALA A 21 -4.09 -46.58 7.67
N LEU A 22 -5.41 -46.68 7.49
CA LEU A 22 -6.25 -45.60 6.96
C LEU A 22 -6.46 -44.46 7.98
N ASP A 23 -6.31 -44.74 9.27
CA ASP A 23 -6.51 -43.78 10.35
C ASP A 23 -5.34 -42.80 10.47
N LEU A 24 -4.10 -43.22 10.18
CA LEU A 24 -2.92 -42.35 10.32
C LEU A 24 -2.87 -41.23 9.28
N ILE A 25 -3.30 -41.49 8.03
CA ILE A 25 -3.37 -40.46 6.97
C ILE A 25 -4.52 -39.49 7.24
N ALA A 26 -5.68 -40.00 7.70
CA ALA A 26 -6.81 -39.18 8.11
C ALA A 26 -6.46 -38.30 9.32
N LEU A 27 -5.71 -38.84 10.28
CA LEU A 27 -5.21 -38.13 11.45
C LEU A 27 -4.15 -37.08 11.09
N GLN A 28 -3.24 -37.38 10.14
CA GLN A 28 -2.28 -36.40 9.62
C GLN A 28 -3.00 -35.24 8.91
N GLY A 29 -4.04 -35.54 8.11
CA GLY A 29 -4.90 -34.55 7.45
C GLY A 29 -5.70 -33.72 8.46
N ALA A 30 -6.26 -34.36 9.48
CA ALA A 30 -7.00 -33.69 10.56
C ALA A 30 -6.10 -32.81 11.43
N LEU A 31 -4.86 -33.21 11.70
CA LEU A 31 -3.88 -32.44 12.48
C LEU A 31 -3.35 -31.22 11.70
N SER A 32 -3.14 -31.38 10.39
CA SER A 32 -2.79 -30.29 9.48
C SER A 32 -3.92 -29.27 9.37
N ALA A 33 -5.17 -29.74 9.30
CA ALA A 33 -6.35 -28.89 9.37
C ALA A 33 -6.56 -28.28 10.77
N ALA A 34 -6.20 -29.00 11.84
CA ALA A 34 -6.37 -28.57 13.22
C ALA A 34 -5.39 -27.47 13.64
N THR A 35 -4.19 -27.45 13.08
CA THR A 35 -3.22 -26.35 13.28
C THR A 35 -3.68 -25.05 12.60
N ALA A 36 -4.69 -25.13 11.72
CA ALA A 36 -5.31 -23.99 11.05
C ALA A 36 -6.68 -23.57 11.63
N ARG A 37 -7.16 -24.18 12.73
CA ARG A 37 -8.53 -24.01 13.27
C ARG A 37 -8.88 -22.64 13.87
N GLY A 38 -7.99 -21.65 13.84
CA GLY A 38 -8.24 -20.32 14.41
C GLY A 38 -8.32 -19.17 13.41
N VAL A 39 -7.81 -19.33 12.20
CA VAL A 39 -7.65 -18.21 11.25
C VAL A 39 -8.55 -18.41 10.05
N PRO A 40 -9.56 -17.52 9.83
CA PRO A 40 -10.42 -17.58 8.66
C PRO A 40 -9.64 -17.49 7.35
N THR A 41 -10.12 -18.19 6.32
CA THR A 41 -9.63 -18.04 4.94
C THR A 41 -9.75 -16.58 4.49
N GLY A 42 -8.73 -16.08 3.79
CA GLY A 42 -8.64 -14.69 3.35
C GLY A 42 -7.96 -13.73 4.33
N VAL A 43 -7.70 -14.15 5.57
CA VAL A 43 -6.89 -13.34 6.51
C VAL A 43 -5.46 -13.21 6.00
N VAL A 44 -4.95 -11.98 6.05
CA VAL A 44 -3.57 -11.63 5.72
C VAL A 44 -2.79 -11.39 7.02
N GLN A 45 -1.59 -11.93 7.11
CA GLN A 45 -0.68 -11.73 8.25
C GLN A 45 0.73 -11.35 7.77
N GLU A 46 1.41 -10.54 8.56
CA GLU A 46 2.86 -10.33 8.46
C GLU A 46 3.58 -11.64 8.82
N PHE A 47 4.68 -11.90 8.12
CA PHE A 47 5.39 -13.15 8.20
C PHE A 47 6.88 -12.96 7.93
N ALA A 48 7.69 -13.18 8.96
CA ALA A 48 9.14 -13.05 8.89
C ALA A 48 9.85 -14.20 8.12
N GLY A 49 9.13 -15.26 7.72
CA GLY A 49 9.69 -16.37 6.95
C GLY A 49 9.73 -16.12 5.44
N THR A 50 10.56 -16.87 4.71
CA THR A 50 10.78 -16.67 3.27
C THR A 50 9.81 -17.45 2.37
N ALA A 51 9.23 -18.55 2.87
CA ALA A 51 8.32 -19.41 2.13
C ALA A 51 7.00 -19.57 2.88
N ALA A 52 5.87 -19.51 2.16
CA ALA A 52 4.56 -19.68 2.78
C ALA A 52 4.43 -21.09 3.39
N PRO A 53 3.97 -21.20 4.66
CA PRO A 53 3.70 -22.49 5.26
C PRO A 53 2.49 -23.18 4.60
N ALA A 54 2.30 -24.47 4.87
CA ALA A 54 1.15 -25.21 4.36
C ALA A 54 -0.18 -24.53 4.74
N GLY A 55 -1.09 -24.40 3.77
CA GLY A 55 -2.36 -23.68 3.94
C GLY A 55 -2.27 -22.15 3.78
N TRP A 56 -1.14 -21.64 3.32
CA TRP A 56 -0.92 -20.22 3.09
C TRP A 56 -0.31 -19.96 1.70
N LEU A 57 -0.54 -18.77 1.18
CA LEU A 57 0.14 -18.25 0.00
C LEU A 57 0.84 -16.94 0.33
N LEU A 58 1.98 -16.65 -0.31
CA LEU A 58 2.57 -15.31 -0.24
C LEU A 58 1.68 -14.31 -0.98
N CYS A 59 1.53 -13.09 -0.45
CA CYS A 59 0.79 -12.01 -1.09
C CYS A 59 1.68 -11.25 -2.10
N GLN A 60 2.05 -11.90 -3.21
CA GLN A 60 2.89 -11.32 -4.27
C GLN A 60 2.13 -11.00 -5.56
N GLY A 61 0.78 -10.94 -5.51
CA GLY A 61 -0.05 -10.60 -6.66
C GLY A 61 -0.23 -11.70 -7.70
N GLN A 62 0.26 -12.92 -7.45
CA GLN A 62 0.15 -14.01 -8.42
C GLN A 62 -1.30 -14.47 -8.65
N ALA A 63 -1.58 -14.91 -9.87
CA ALA A 63 -2.83 -15.57 -10.23
C ALA A 63 -2.84 -17.03 -9.71
N VAL A 64 -3.93 -17.42 -9.06
CA VAL A 64 -4.13 -18.75 -8.46
C VAL A 64 -5.45 -19.36 -8.93
N SER A 65 -5.54 -20.69 -8.92
CA SER A 65 -6.70 -21.45 -9.40
C SER A 65 -7.94 -21.25 -8.53
N ARG A 66 -9.08 -20.89 -9.13
CA ARG A 66 -10.39 -20.80 -8.46
C ARG A 66 -10.84 -22.16 -7.94
N THR A 67 -10.51 -23.26 -8.64
CA THR A 67 -10.89 -24.61 -8.23
C THR A 67 -10.04 -25.11 -7.07
N THR A 68 -8.72 -24.87 -7.12
CA THR A 68 -7.80 -25.32 -6.06
C THR A 68 -8.01 -24.52 -4.78
N TYR A 69 -8.28 -23.22 -4.90
CA TYR A 69 -8.45 -22.30 -3.76
C TYR A 69 -9.88 -21.74 -3.71
N ALA A 70 -10.87 -22.63 -3.79
CA ALA A 70 -12.28 -22.25 -3.86
C ALA A 70 -12.75 -21.44 -2.64
N ALA A 71 -12.31 -21.81 -1.44
CA ALA A 71 -12.64 -21.08 -0.21
C ALA A 71 -12.05 -19.66 -0.23
N LEU A 72 -10.79 -19.51 -0.67
CA LEU A 72 -10.16 -18.21 -0.82
C LEU A 72 -10.84 -17.36 -1.89
N PHE A 73 -11.19 -17.96 -3.03
CA PHE A 73 -11.93 -17.24 -4.07
C PHE A 73 -13.29 -16.75 -3.57
N ALA A 74 -14.01 -17.58 -2.80
CA ALA A 74 -15.27 -17.16 -2.18
C ALA A 74 -15.08 -15.99 -1.19
N ALA A 75 -13.95 -15.94 -0.50
CA ALA A 75 -13.65 -14.89 0.49
C ALA A 75 -13.24 -13.55 -0.14
N ILE A 76 -12.35 -13.55 -1.15
CA ILE A 76 -11.77 -12.30 -1.69
C ILE A 76 -12.18 -11.97 -3.14
N GLY A 77 -12.82 -12.91 -3.83
CA GLY A 77 -13.27 -12.74 -5.21
C GLY A 77 -12.14 -12.31 -6.15
N THR A 78 -12.42 -11.28 -6.95
CA THR A 78 -11.49 -10.70 -7.93
C THR A 78 -11.01 -9.31 -7.57
N ALA A 79 -11.18 -8.88 -6.31
CA ALA A 79 -10.82 -7.52 -5.87
C ALA A 79 -9.34 -7.18 -6.13
N HIS A 80 -8.46 -8.17 -6.09
CA HIS A 80 -7.02 -8.01 -6.32
C HIS A 80 -6.58 -8.36 -7.76
N GLY A 81 -7.55 -8.58 -8.66
CA GLY A 81 -7.34 -8.92 -10.05
C GLY A 81 -8.13 -10.17 -10.47
N ALA A 82 -8.69 -10.14 -11.67
CA ALA A 82 -9.53 -11.21 -12.20
C ALA A 82 -8.76 -12.46 -12.67
N GLY A 83 -7.42 -12.47 -12.55
CA GLY A 83 -6.57 -13.50 -13.14
C GLY A 83 -6.76 -13.54 -14.66
N ASN A 84 -7.07 -14.72 -15.19
CA ASN A 84 -7.41 -14.92 -16.61
C ASN A 84 -8.90 -14.66 -16.93
N GLY A 85 -9.69 -14.17 -15.97
CA GLY A 85 -11.11 -13.89 -16.13
C GLY A 85 -12.03 -15.11 -16.00
N SER A 86 -11.49 -16.34 -15.98
CA SER A 86 -12.28 -17.58 -16.01
C SER A 86 -11.91 -18.55 -14.88
N SER A 87 -10.72 -19.14 -14.93
CA SER A 87 -10.28 -20.21 -14.01
C SER A 87 -9.33 -19.74 -12.91
N THR A 88 -8.84 -18.51 -12.97
CA THR A 88 -7.94 -17.96 -11.95
C THR A 88 -8.45 -16.63 -11.36
N PHE A 89 -7.84 -16.23 -10.25
CA PHE A 89 -8.00 -14.93 -9.58
C PHE A 89 -6.67 -14.55 -8.93
N ASN A 90 -6.44 -13.27 -8.68
CA ASN A 90 -5.19 -12.82 -8.07
C ASN A 90 -5.33 -12.71 -6.55
N VAL A 91 -4.28 -13.09 -5.82
CA VAL A 91 -4.12 -12.72 -4.41
C VAL A 91 -3.67 -11.25 -4.28
N PRO A 92 -3.71 -10.62 -3.10
CA PRO A 92 -3.13 -9.30 -2.90
C PRO A 92 -1.64 -9.23 -3.28
N ASP A 93 -1.19 -8.08 -3.78
CA ASP A 93 0.22 -7.74 -3.92
C ASP A 93 0.62 -6.78 -2.79
N ARG A 94 1.35 -7.29 -1.79
CA ARG A 94 1.77 -6.53 -0.61
C ARG A 94 3.23 -6.07 -0.69
N ARG A 95 3.92 -6.28 -1.81
CA ARG A 95 5.34 -5.92 -1.97
C ARG A 95 5.54 -4.42 -1.85
N GLY A 96 6.19 -3.99 -0.77
CA GLY A 96 6.49 -2.58 -0.52
C GLY A 96 5.26 -1.70 -0.36
N ARG A 97 4.13 -2.27 0.11
CA ARG A 97 2.87 -1.54 0.33
C ARG A 97 2.42 -1.62 1.78
N VAL A 98 1.93 -0.50 2.29
CA VAL A 98 1.29 -0.41 3.62
C VAL A 98 -0.21 -0.65 3.48
N GLY A 99 -0.85 -1.21 4.51
CA GLY A 99 -2.30 -1.46 4.51
C GLY A 99 -3.06 -0.19 4.90
N VAL A 100 -4.23 0.02 4.31
CA VAL A 100 -5.18 1.06 4.70
C VAL A 100 -6.56 0.42 4.84
N GLY A 101 -7.35 0.88 5.81
CA GLY A 101 -8.71 0.41 6.01
C GLY A 101 -9.59 0.79 4.82
N LEU A 102 -10.49 -0.13 4.43
CA LEU A 102 -11.55 0.17 3.47
C LEU A 102 -12.46 1.26 4.07
N ASP A 103 -12.60 2.37 3.37
CA ASP A 103 -13.53 3.44 3.71
C ASP A 103 -14.32 3.82 2.46
N THR A 104 -15.58 3.40 2.41
CA THR A 104 -16.46 3.63 1.24
C THR A 104 -16.78 5.10 1.00
N ALA A 105 -16.52 5.99 1.97
CA ALA A 105 -16.70 7.43 1.82
C ALA A 105 -15.46 8.15 1.24
N GLN A 106 -14.30 7.50 1.18
CA GLN A 106 -13.04 8.08 0.68
C GLN A 106 -12.69 7.50 -0.69
N THR A 107 -12.52 8.35 -1.71
CA THR A 107 -12.33 7.91 -3.11
C THR A 107 -11.09 7.01 -3.29
N GLU A 108 -10.06 7.28 -2.50
CA GLU A 108 -8.76 6.62 -2.47
C GLU A 108 -8.86 5.20 -1.90
N PHE A 109 -9.81 4.98 -0.97
CA PHE A 109 -9.89 3.76 -0.15
C PHE A 109 -11.24 3.04 -0.23
N ASN A 110 -12.15 3.46 -1.13
CA ASN A 110 -13.52 2.95 -1.20
C ASN A 110 -13.71 1.54 -1.80
N THR A 111 -12.64 0.91 -2.28
CA THR A 111 -12.72 -0.43 -2.88
C THR A 111 -11.47 -1.23 -2.54
N LEU A 112 -11.66 -2.51 -2.22
CA LEU A 112 -10.55 -3.43 -1.97
C LEU A 112 -9.67 -3.59 -3.22
N GLY A 113 -8.36 -3.70 -3.01
CA GLY A 113 -7.38 -3.85 -4.09
C GLY A 113 -6.95 -2.56 -4.76
N LYS A 114 -7.56 -1.40 -4.47
CA LYS A 114 -7.02 -0.10 -4.87
C LYS A 114 -5.65 0.13 -4.28
N THR A 115 -4.80 0.81 -5.05
CA THR A 115 -3.44 1.18 -4.62
C THR A 115 -3.17 2.65 -4.93
N GLY A 116 -2.28 3.26 -4.16
CA GLY A 116 -1.85 4.65 -4.30
C GLY A 116 -0.59 4.93 -3.49
N GLY A 117 -0.29 6.21 -3.29
CA GLY A 117 0.88 6.68 -2.53
C GLY A 117 2.17 6.76 -3.36
N SER A 118 3.21 7.36 -2.77
CA SER A 118 4.54 7.48 -3.37
C SER A 118 5.64 7.29 -2.33
N LYS A 119 6.75 6.65 -2.75
CA LYS A 119 7.98 6.52 -1.94
C LYS A 119 8.83 7.80 -1.95
N SER A 120 8.68 8.63 -2.99
CA SER A 120 9.46 9.85 -3.19
C SER A 120 8.54 10.93 -3.75
N HIS A 121 8.49 12.09 -3.10
CA HIS A 121 7.57 13.17 -3.47
C HIS A 121 8.31 14.48 -3.71
N ALA A 122 8.06 15.12 -4.84
CA ALA A 122 8.53 16.47 -5.11
C ALA A 122 7.40 17.44 -4.75
N LEU A 123 7.69 18.40 -3.87
CA LEU A 123 6.71 19.41 -3.48
C LEU A 123 6.31 20.23 -4.71
N THR A 124 5.00 20.36 -4.90
CA THR A 124 4.40 21.22 -5.90
C THR A 124 4.11 22.60 -5.30
N PRO A 125 4.04 23.67 -6.11
CA PRO A 125 3.62 24.98 -5.61
C PRO A 125 2.26 24.98 -4.90
N ALA A 126 1.36 24.06 -5.26
CA ALA A 126 0.05 23.92 -4.64
C ALA A 126 0.09 23.34 -3.21
N GLU A 127 1.18 22.67 -2.83
CA GLU A 127 1.38 22.08 -1.49
C GLU A 127 2.08 23.06 -0.54
N GLY A 128 2.53 24.21 -1.03
CA GLY A 128 3.08 25.29 -0.23
C GLY A 128 2.02 26.33 0.17
N PRO A 129 2.21 27.08 1.28
CA PRO A 129 1.38 28.23 1.58
C PRO A 129 1.47 29.29 0.47
N VAL A 130 0.34 29.92 0.13
CA VAL A 130 0.31 31.10 -0.72
C VAL A 130 1.13 32.20 -0.04
N HIS A 131 2.18 32.65 -0.71
CA HIS A 131 3.04 33.72 -0.24
C HIS A 131 3.39 34.67 -1.39
N SER A 132 3.67 35.92 -1.05
CA SER A 132 4.12 36.94 -2.01
C SER A 132 5.17 37.83 -1.36
N HIS A 133 6.05 38.37 -2.18
CA HIS A 133 6.99 39.40 -1.76
C HIS A 133 6.61 40.71 -2.43
N SER A 134 6.24 41.71 -1.63
CA SER A 134 6.04 43.08 -2.10
C SER A 134 7.31 43.87 -1.80
N PRO A 135 8.07 44.32 -2.82
CA PRO A 135 9.19 45.22 -2.56
C PRO A 135 8.63 46.52 -1.98
N ALA A 136 9.05 46.87 -0.77
CA ALA A 136 8.81 48.22 -0.27
C ALA A 136 9.56 49.19 -1.18
N ALA A 137 8.84 50.09 -1.85
CA ALA A 137 9.47 51.21 -2.53
C ALA A 137 10.13 52.08 -1.45
N ILE A 138 11.44 51.95 -1.27
CA ILE A 138 12.21 52.87 -0.44
C ILE A 138 12.30 54.17 -1.25
N VAL A 139 11.33 55.06 -1.06
CA VAL A 139 11.52 56.45 -1.46
C VAL A 139 12.45 57.07 -0.44
N ASP A 140 13.71 57.26 -0.82
CA ASP A 140 14.61 58.09 -0.02
C ASP A 140 14.05 59.52 -0.01
N ALA A 141 13.62 59.98 1.18
CA ALA A 141 13.10 61.33 1.38
C ALA A 141 14.14 62.42 1.06
N THR A 142 15.42 62.08 0.88
CA THR A 142 16.43 63.03 0.37
C THR A 142 16.26 63.34 -1.12
N ILE A 143 15.64 62.47 -1.92
CA ILE A 143 15.31 62.77 -3.34
C ILE A 143 14.23 63.85 -3.44
N LEU A 144 13.33 63.97 -2.45
CA LEU A 144 12.34 65.07 -2.40
C LEU A 144 12.97 66.44 -2.06
N LYS A 145 14.25 66.50 -1.67
CA LYS A 145 14.96 67.74 -1.34
C LYS A 145 15.71 68.36 -2.52
N TRP A 146 15.84 67.68 -3.66
CA TRP A 146 16.50 68.21 -4.84
C TRP A 146 15.49 68.47 -5.96
N GLY A 147 14.86 69.64 -5.93
CA GLY A 147 14.32 70.28 -7.13
C GLY A 147 12.80 70.42 -7.26
N ALA A 148 12.00 69.96 -6.29
CA ALA A 148 10.58 70.31 -6.29
C ALA A 148 10.39 71.71 -5.71
N GLY A 149 10.35 72.73 -6.58
CA GLY A 149 9.63 73.96 -6.25
C GLY A 149 8.24 73.56 -5.76
N SER A 150 7.81 74.14 -4.63
CA SER A 150 6.59 73.80 -3.89
C SER A 150 5.41 73.48 -4.81
N ALA A 151 5.17 72.21 -5.08
CA ALA A 151 3.97 71.77 -5.77
C ALA A 151 2.86 71.60 -4.72
N SER A 152 2.12 72.68 -4.47
CA SER A 152 0.87 72.63 -3.71
C SER A 152 -0.21 71.99 -4.57
N GLY A 153 -0.39 70.68 -4.44
CA GLY A 153 -1.47 69.95 -5.11
C GLY A 153 -1.74 68.60 -4.45
N THR A 154 -2.99 68.34 -4.12
CA THR A 154 -3.46 67.04 -3.63
C THR A 154 -3.66 66.11 -4.84
N GLY A 155 -2.60 65.43 -5.25
CA GLY A 155 -2.65 64.44 -6.34
C GLY A 155 -1.62 63.35 -6.13
N ASN A 156 -1.95 62.11 -6.51
CA ASN A 156 -1.00 61.02 -6.51
C ASN A 156 0.16 61.36 -7.47
N ALA A 157 1.33 61.66 -6.90
CA ALA A 157 2.55 61.84 -7.68
C ALA A 157 3.00 60.47 -8.22
N TYR A 158 2.68 60.19 -9.48
CA TYR A 158 3.32 59.09 -10.21
C TYR A 158 4.76 59.50 -10.52
N LEU A 159 5.70 59.00 -9.70
CA LEU A 159 7.13 59.14 -9.97
C LEU A 159 7.50 58.25 -11.17
N SER A 160 7.54 58.85 -12.36
CA SER A 160 8.23 58.28 -13.51
C SER A 160 9.72 58.36 -13.24
N SER A 161 10.35 57.25 -12.83
CA SER A 161 11.81 57.19 -12.77
C SER A 161 12.36 57.17 -14.19
N THR A 162 12.73 58.33 -14.71
CA THR A 162 13.57 58.45 -15.93
C THR A 162 15.06 58.14 -15.63
N GLY A 163 15.40 57.79 -14.38
CA GLY A 163 16.74 57.40 -13.97
C GLY A 163 17.00 55.90 -14.14
N THR A 164 18.08 55.57 -14.84
CA THR A 164 18.69 54.24 -14.89
C THR A 164 19.20 53.86 -13.49
N GLY A 165 18.36 53.29 -12.62
CA GLY A 165 18.83 52.93 -11.27
C GLY A 165 17.77 52.60 -10.24
N SER A 166 16.72 51.85 -10.57
CA SER A 166 15.89 51.20 -9.56
C SER A 166 16.52 49.86 -9.18
N ASN A 167 17.21 49.79 -8.03
CA ASN A 167 17.64 48.51 -7.46
C ASN A 167 16.44 47.86 -6.75
N VAL A 168 15.52 47.29 -7.53
CA VAL A 168 14.45 46.45 -7.00
C VAL A 168 15.04 45.07 -6.73
N THR A 169 15.46 44.81 -5.49
CA THR A 169 15.84 43.46 -5.07
C THR A 169 14.58 42.61 -5.01
N LYS A 170 14.27 41.89 -6.09
CA LYS A 170 13.25 40.85 -6.08
C LYS A 170 13.83 39.62 -5.38
N THR A 171 13.05 38.98 -4.53
CA THR A 171 13.35 37.60 -4.11
C THR A 171 13.22 36.71 -5.35
N GLY A 172 14.23 35.89 -5.61
CA GLY A 172 14.15 34.85 -6.64
C GLY A 172 13.32 33.66 -6.18
N ASP A 173 13.11 32.71 -7.08
CA ASP A 173 12.50 31.43 -6.73
C ASP A 173 13.39 30.68 -5.71
N ALA A 174 12.76 30.04 -4.72
CA ALA A 174 13.45 29.23 -3.72
C ALA A 174 12.98 27.77 -3.79
N GLY A 175 13.93 26.84 -3.60
CA GLY A 175 13.70 25.39 -3.68
C GLY A 175 14.00 24.83 -5.07
N GLY A 176 14.73 23.70 -5.11
CA GLY A 176 15.12 23.05 -6.38
C GLY A 176 14.09 22.06 -6.94
N GLY A 177 12.90 21.97 -6.33
CA GLY A 177 11.88 20.98 -6.69
C GLY A 177 12.33 19.51 -6.51
N ALA A 178 13.45 19.27 -5.84
CA ALA A 178 13.98 17.93 -5.65
C ALA A 178 13.01 17.10 -4.80
N ALA A 179 12.80 15.85 -5.21
CA ALA A 179 11.98 14.93 -4.44
C ALA A 179 12.66 14.54 -3.13
N HIS A 180 11.87 14.39 -2.08
CA HIS A 180 12.33 13.89 -0.79
C HIS A 180 11.78 12.49 -0.53
N ASN A 181 12.52 11.74 0.30
CA ASN A 181 12.07 10.44 0.78
C ASN A 181 10.77 10.61 1.59
N ASN A 182 9.73 9.88 1.19
CA ASN A 182 8.45 9.84 1.89
C ASN A 182 8.24 8.50 2.62
N LEU A 183 9.28 7.65 2.71
CA LEU A 183 9.24 6.42 3.48
C LEU A 183 9.38 6.73 4.98
N GLN A 184 8.41 6.24 5.75
CA GLN A 184 8.55 6.09 7.19
C GLN A 184 9.65 5.05 7.50
N PRO A 185 10.27 5.05 8.70
CA PRO A 185 11.09 3.93 9.14
C PRO A 185 10.32 2.61 9.02
N TYR A 186 10.92 1.58 8.41
CA TYR A 186 10.23 0.32 8.13
C TYR A 186 11.14 -0.89 8.35
N VAL A 187 10.51 -2.03 8.62
CA VAL A 187 11.11 -3.38 8.54
C VAL A 187 10.44 -4.13 7.40
N THR A 188 11.20 -4.96 6.67
CA THR A 188 10.67 -5.71 5.52
C THR A 188 10.38 -7.14 5.92
N GLU A 189 9.11 -7.52 5.86
CA GLU A 189 8.63 -8.89 6.07
C GLU A 189 7.75 -9.32 4.89
N ASN A 190 7.51 -10.63 4.77
CA ASN A 190 6.52 -11.12 3.84
C ASN A 190 5.12 -10.92 4.39
N PHE A 191 4.14 -10.97 3.50
CA PHE A 191 2.74 -11.12 3.87
C PHE A 191 2.25 -12.45 3.33
N ILE A 192 1.49 -13.18 4.14
CA ILE A 192 0.85 -14.44 3.75
C ILE A 192 -0.67 -14.34 3.90
N ILE A 193 -1.40 -15.04 3.05
CA ILE A 193 -2.86 -15.15 3.07
C ILE A 193 -3.31 -16.59 3.28
N ARG A 194 -4.28 -16.79 4.18
CA ARG A 194 -4.84 -18.11 4.48
C ARG A 194 -5.69 -18.60 3.32
N THR A 195 -5.39 -19.78 2.78
CA THR A 195 -6.10 -20.40 1.64
C THR A 195 -7.27 -21.29 2.03
#